data_AF-A0A0B1SCR4-F1
#
_entry.id   AF-A0A0B1SCR4-F1
#
_cell.length_a   1.000
_cell.length_b   1.000
_cell.length_c   1.000
_cell.angle_alpha   90.00
_cell.angle_beta   90.00
_cell.angle_gamma   90.00
#
_symmetry.space_group_name_H-M   'P 1'
#
loop_
_entity.id
_entity.type
_entity.pdbx_description
1 polymer ?
#
loop_
_entity_poly.entity_id
_entity_poly.type
_entity_poly.pdbx_seq_one_letter_code
_entity_poly.pdbx_strand_id
1 'polypeptide(L)' 'LSTEHDGVEGLCQKLKVDPVHGLPNNAAELEKRRAAFGANTIPPAKSKSFVRLVFDACRVRFHTITVPLIHAIS' A
#
# COMPACT_ATOMS: atom_id res chain seq x y z
N LEU A 1 7.85 -16.78 16.60
CA LEU A 1 7.14 -16.60 15.32
C LEU A 1 5.90 -17.49 15.17
N SER A 2 5.73 -18.57 15.96
CA SER A 2 4.60 -19.52 15.78
C SER A 2 3.36 -19.26 16.66
N THR A 3 3.34 -18.22 17.50
CA THR A 3 2.30 -18.03 18.52
C THR A 3 1.16 -17.09 18.13
N GLU A 4 1.22 -16.44 16.96
CA GLU A 4 0.23 -15.41 16.59
C GLU A 4 -1.02 -15.98 15.90
N HIS A 5 -1.02 -17.28 15.54
CA HIS A 5 -2.09 -17.89 14.72
C HIS A 5 -2.45 -19.33 15.10
N ASP A 6 -2.20 -19.78 16.34
CA ASP A 6 -2.47 -21.19 16.75
C ASP A 6 -1.74 -22.22 15.87
N GLY A 7 -0.56 -21.86 15.35
CA GLY A 7 0.22 -22.71 14.45
C GLY A 7 -0.38 -22.85 13.05
N VAL A 8 -0.11 -23.99 12.40
CA VAL A 8 -0.52 -24.25 11.01
C VAL A 8 -2.03 -24.47 10.91
N GLU A 9 -2.63 -25.13 11.89
CA GLU A 9 -4.05 -25.45 11.90
C GLU A 9 -4.92 -24.20 12.04
N GLY A 10 -4.58 -23.29 12.96
CA GLY A 10 -5.31 -22.02 13.11
C GLY A 10 -5.18 -21.11 11.89
N LEU A 11 -4.03 -21.13 11.21
CA LEU A 11 -3.83 -20.41 9.95
C LEU A 11 -4.69 -21.00 8.81
N CYS A 12 -4.72 -22.33 8.67
CA CYS A 12 -5.56 -23.02 7.69
C CYS A 12 -7.05 -22.73 7.90
N GLN A 13 -7.50 -22.68 9.16
CA GLN A 13 -8.88 -22.34 9.51
C GLN A 13 -9.22 -20.88 9.13
N LYS A 14 -8.34 -19.92 9.44
CA LYS A 14 -8.52 -18.50 9.11
C LYS A 14 -8.53 -18.25 7.60
N LEU A 15 -7.65 -18.92 6.86
CA LEU A 15 -7.55 -18.78 5.40
C LEU A 15 -8.58 -19.63 4.63
N LYS A 16 -9.35 -20.48 5.33
CA LYS A 16 -10.24 -21.48 4.76
C LYS A 16 -9.53 -22.31 3.67
N VAL A 17 -8.32 -22.76 3.98
CA VAL A 17 -7.47 -23.56 3.10
C VAL A 17 -7.32 -24.93 3.73
N ASP A 18 -7.43 -25.99 2.94
CA ASP A 18 -7.09 -27.33 3.40
C ASP A 18 -5.56 -27.45 3.51
N PRO A 19 -5.00 -27.87 4.66
CA PRO A 19 -3.54 -27.99 4.83
C PRO A 19 -2.90 -29.05 3.92
N VAL A 20 -3.66 -30.05 3.48
CA VAL A 20 -3.17 -31.21 2.72
C VAL A 20 -3.44 -31.05 1.22
N HIS A 21 -4.64 -30.61 0.86
CA HIS A 21 -5.09 -30.47 -0.53
C HIS A 21 -5.06 -29.03 -1.05
N GLY A 22 -4.82 -28.05 -0.17
CA GLY A 22 -4.75 -26.64 -0.54
C GLY A 22 -6.12 -26.05 -0.89
N LEU A 23 -6.12 -25.19 -1.91
CA LEU A 23 -7.35 -24.57 -2.42
C LEU A 23 -7.94 -25.36 -3.58
N PRO A 24 -9.26 -25.56 -3.60
CA PRO A 24 -9.90 -26.17 -4.75
C PRO A 24 -9.66 -25.30 -5.98
N ASN A 25 -9.20 -25.92 -7.07
CA ASN A 25 -8.83 -25.24 -8.32
C ASN A 25 -10.07 -24.83 -9.15
N ASN A 26 -11.09 -24.32 -8.46
CA ASN A 26 -12.35 -23.88 -9.04
C ASN A 26 -12.26 -22.38 -9.34
N ALA A 27 -12.37 -22.01 -10.62
CA ALA A 27 -12.26 -20.62 -11.07
C ALA A 27 -13.27 -19.70 -10.37
N ALA A 28 -14.48 -20.18 -10.08
CA ALA A 28 -15.51 -19.41 -9.39
C ALA A 28 -15.14 -19.09 -7.92
N GLU A 29 -14.43 -20.00 -7.25
CA GLU A 29 -14.02 -19.83 -5.85
C GLU A 29 -12.78 -18.92 -5.75
N LEU A 30 -11.87 -19.04 -6.71
CA LEU A 30 -10.72 -18.14 -6.87
C LEU A 30 -11.16 -16.70 -7.12
N GLU A 31 -12.19 -16.47 -7.95
CA GLU A 31 -12.70 -15.12 -8.21
C GLU A 31 -13.37 -14.51 -6.97
N LYS A 32 -14.17 -15.29 -6.23
CA LYS A 32 -14.72 -14.84 -4.94
C LYS A 32 -13.63 -14.46 -3.93
N ARG A 33 -12.55 -15.25 -3.87
CA ARG A 33 -11.39 -14.94 -3.00
C ARG A 33 -10.65 -13.69 -3.46
N ARG A 34 -10.47 -13.50 -4.76
CA ARG A 34 -9.87 -12.27 -5.31
C ARG A 34 -10.71 -11.04 -5.00
N ALA A 35 -12.04 -11.17 -5.02
CA ALA A 35 -12.94 -10.09 -4.61
C ALA A 35 -12.87 -9.79 -3.09
N ALA A 36 -12.71 -10.80 -2.24
CA ALA A 36 -12.67 -10.64 -0.79
C ALA A 36 -11.31 -10.19 -0.24
N PHE A 37 -10.20 -10.74 -0.77
CA PHE A 37 -8.84 -10.50 -0.28
C PHE A 37 -8.02 -9.55 -1.18
N GLY A 38 -8.53 -9.23 -2.37
CA GLY A 38 -7.80 -8.47 -3.38
C GLY A 38 -6.81 -9.32 -4.18
N ALA A 39 -6.13 -8.68 -5.12
CA ALA A 39 -5.02 -9.28 -5.85
C ALA A 39 -3.73 -9.19 -5.01
N ASN A 40 -2.89 -10.23 -5.03
CA ASN A 40 -1.56 -10.21 -4.45
C ASN A 40 -0.57 -9.40 -5.31
N THR A 41 -0.98 -8.19 -5.68
CA THR A 41 -0.18 -7.24 -6.45
C THR A 41 0.07 -6.05 -5.56
N ILE A 42 1.34 -5.80 -5.25
CA ILE A 42 1.74 -4.60 -4.53
C ILE A 42 1.39 -3.41 -5.42
N PRO A 43 0.47 -2.52 -5.01
CA PRO A 43 0.11 -1.38 -5.82
C PRO A 43 1.39 -0.55 -6.06
N PRO A 44 1.72 -0.21 -7.32
CA PRO A 44 2.90 0.59 -7.60
C PRO A 44 2.79 1.89 -6.82
N ALA A 45 3.84 2.22 -6.06
CA ALA A 45 3.87 3.47 -5.30
C ALA A 45 3.50 4.63 -6.24
N LYS A 46 2.57 5.49 -5.81
CA LYS A 46 2.20 6.69 -6.59
C LYS A 46 3.47 7.51 -6.81
N SER A 47 4.07 7.38 -7.98
CA SER A 47 5.22 8.18 -8.37
C SER A 47 4.75 9.63 -8.42
N LYS A 48 5.36 10.51 -7.63
CA LYS A 48 5.11 11.95 -7.76
C LYS A 48 5.42 12.33 -9.20
N SER A 49 4.47 12.96 -9.89
CA SER A 49 4.71 13.39 -11.27
C SER A 49 5.86 14.39 -11.30
N PHE A 50 6.68 14.36 -12.35
CA PHE A 50 7.79 15.29 -12.55
C PHE A 50 7.33 16.75 -12.37
N VAL A 51 6.16 17.07 -12.91
CA VAL A 51 5.52 18.39 -12.79
C VAL A 51 5.27 18.77 -11.32
N ARG A 52 4.82 17.83 -10.48
CA ARG A 52 4.66 18.10 -9.03
C ARG A 52 5.97 18.36 -8.33
N LEU A 53 7.04 17.67 -8.70
CA LEU A 53 8.37 17.92 -8.15
C LEU A 53 8.91 19.29 -8.57
N VAL A 54 8.70 19.69 -9.83
CA VAL A 54 9.08 21.01 -10.34
C VAL A 54 8.30 22.12 -9.62
N PHE A 55 7.00 21.97 -9.43
CA PHE A 55 6.19 22.94 -8.68
C PHE A 55 6.61 23.04 -7.20
N ASP A 56 6.90 21.91 -6.56
CA ASP A 56 7.38 21.87 -5.17
C ASP A 56 8.71 22.62 -5.02
N ALA A 57 9.69 22.29 -5.87
CA ALA A 57 11.00 22.96 -5.89
C ALA A 57 10.90 24.46 -6.22
N CYS A 58 9.99 24.85 -7.11
CA CYS A 58 9.76 26.26 -7.44
C CYS A 58 9.12 27.00 -6.26
N ARG A 59 8.12 26.42 -5.59
CA ARG A 59 7.44 27.02 -4.42
C ARG A 59 8.38 27.23 -3.23
N VAL A 60 9.29 26.27 -2.98
CA VAL A 60 10.31 26.38 -1.92
C VAL A 60 11.19 27.61 -2.14
N ARG A 61 11.63 27.85 -3.38
CA ARG A 61 12.46 29.02 -3.71
C ARG A 61 11.75 30.34 -3.44
N PHE A 62 10.45 30.44 -3.71
CA PHE A 62 9.69 31.65 -3.41
C PHE A 62 9.50 31.83 -1.89
N HIS A 63 9.03 30.81 -1.18
CA HIS A 63 8.70 30.94 0.25
C HIS A 63 9.93 31.21 1.13
N THR A 64 11.08 30.58 0.84
CA THR A 64 12.30 30.77 1.64
C THR A 64 12.95 32.14 1.45
N ILE A 65 12.76 32.80 0.29
CA ILE A 65 13.43 34.07 -0.01
C ILE A 65 12.52 35.28 0.27
N THR A 66 11.21 35.19 -0.03
CA THR A 66 10.31 36.36 0.10
C THR A 66 9.78 36.57 1.51
N VAL A 67 9.48 35.51 2.26
CA VAL A 67 8.93 35.61 3.62
C VAL A 67 9.87 36.27 4.63
N PRO A 68 11.19 35.95 4.68
CA PRO A 68 12.08 36.65 5.60
C PRO A 68 12.38 38.08 5.14
N LEU A 69 12.37 38.35 3.84
CA LEU A 69 12.60 39.70 3.31
C LEU A 69 11.43 40.64 3.65
N ILE A 70 10.18 40.18 3.55
CA ILE A 70 8.99 40.98 3.90
C ILE A 70 8.93 41.25 5.40
N HIS A 71 9.27 40.27 6.26
CA HIS A 71 9.36 40.49 7.71
C HIS A 71 10.52 41.41 8.13
N ALA A 72 11.58 41.51 7.32
CA ALA A 72 12.71 42.38 7.63
C ALA A 72 12.49 43.85 7.21
N ILE A 73 11.47 44.14 6.40
CA ILE A 73 11.13 45.51 5.93
C ILE A 73 9.94 46.09 6.73
N SER A 74 9.27 45.29 7.56
CA SER A 74 8.23 45.72 8.52
C SER A 74 8.82 46.00 9.89
#